data_AF-A0A382G322-F1
#
_entry.id   AF-A0A382G322-F1
#
_cell.length_a   1.000
_cell.length_b   1.000
_cell.length_c   1.000
_cell.angle_alpha   90.00
_cell.angle_beta   90.00
_cell.angle_gamma   90.00
#
_symmetry.space_group_name_H-M   'P 1'
#
loop_
_entity.id
_entity.type
_entity.pdbx_description
1 polymer ?
#
loop_
_entity_poly.entity_id
_entity_poly.type
_entity_poly.pdbx_seq_one_letter_code
_entity_poly.pdbx_strand_id
1 'polypeptide(L)'
;VVTLVPRAGGVCHGRVFQVEPAQRAAVLTLLDERESGGYERRWLEVETDERTLEVLTYIASMENANFLGEVPLADVVEQVLMARGQSGDNVTYVLELERALASLSIVDAHVRELAEALRERLESPDR
;
A
#
# COMPACT_ATOMS: atom_id res chain seq x y z
N VAL A 1 6.03 -3.27 -1.81
CA VAL A 1 4.97 -2.37 -1.29
C VAL A 1 3.78 -2.39 -2.25
N VAL A 2 2.59 -2.00 -1.78
CA VAL A 2 1.36 -2.02 -2.63
C VAL A 2 1.28 -0.79 -3.55
N THR A 3 0.52 -0.90 -4.64
CA THR A 3 0.13 0.21 -5.51
C THR A 3 -1.29 -0.02 -6.07
N LEU A 4 -1.94 1.04 -6.55
CA LEU A 4 -3.24 0.95 -7.20
C LEU A 4 -3.08 0.71 -8.70
N VAL A 5 -3.82 -0.26 -9.23
CA VAL A 5 -3.86 -0.58 -10.67
C VAL A 5 -5.29 -0.37 -11.19
N PRO A 6 -5.48 0.31 -12.33
CA PRO A 6 -6.81 0.47 -12.92
C PRO A 6 -7.48 -0.88 -13.20
N ARG A 7 -8.67 -1.08 -12.64
CA ARG A 7 -9.49 -2.29 -12.84
C ARG A 7 -10.96 -1.91 -12.94
N ALA A 8 -11.62 -2.30 -14.03
CA ALA A 8 -13.06 -2.08 -14.18
C ALA A 8 -13.83 -2.80 -13.07
N GLY A 9 -14.65 -2.05 -12.32
CA GLY A 9 -15.37 -2.56 -11.15
C GLY A 9 -14.49 -2.92 -9.94
N GLY A 10 -13.20 -2.57 -9.97
CA GLY A 10 -12.30 -2.74 -8.82
C GLY A 10 -12.65 -1.75 -7.71
N VAL A 11 -12.59 -2.21 -6.47
CA VAL A 11 -12.80 -1.39 -5.29
C VAL A 11 -11.56 -1.48 -4.41
N CYS A 12 -11.07 -0.32 -3.97
CA CYS A 12 -10.02 -0.24 -2.96
C CYS A 12 -10.56 0.56 -1.78
N HIS A 13 -10.66 -0.08 -0.62
CA HIS A 13 -11.02 0.59 0.61
C HIS A 13 -9.78 1.20 1.26
N GLY A 14 -9.97 2.30 1.98
CA GLY A 14 -8.87 2.99 2.64
C GLY A 14 -9.37 4.09 3.56
N ARG A 15 -8.49 5.03 3.85
CA ARG A 15 -8.80 6.18 4.71
C ARG A 15 -8.33 7.47 4.06
N VAL A 16 -9.17 8.48 4.13
CA VAL A 16 -8.85 9.85 3.70
C VAL A 16 -8.51 10.71 4.91
N PHE A 17 -7.54 11.61 4.74
CA PHE A 17 -7.11 12.53 5.79
C PHE A 17 -7.30 13.97 5.31
N GLN A 18 -7.94 14.80 6.13
CA GLN A 18 -8.02 16.23 5.87
C GLN A 18 -6.78 16.91 6.46
N VAL A 19 -6.03 17.60 5.60
CA VAL A 19 -4.86 18.39 5.99
C VAL A 19 -5.27 19.84 6.15
N GLU A 20 -4.88 20.47 7.26
CA GLU A 20 -5.12 21.89 7.47
C GLU A 20 -4.47 22.73 6.36
N PRO A 21 -5.15 23.77 5.83
CA PRO A 21 -4.62 24.57 4.72
C PRO A 21 -3.22 25.15 4.99
N ALA A 22 -2.96 25.58 6.23
CA ALA A 22 -1.66 26.13 6.64
C ALA A 22 -0.52 25.09 6.62
N GLN A 23 -0.85 23.81 6.80
CA GLN A 23 0.12 22.71 6.84
C GLN A 23 0.30 22.01 5.49
N ARG A 24 -0.57 22.30 4.51
CA ARG A 24 -0.62 21.60 3.22
C ARG A 24 0.74 21.50 2.53
N ALA A 25 1.45 22.61 2.39
CA ALA A 25 2.74 22.62 1.70
C ALA A 25 3.78 21.73 2.41
N ALA A 26 3.88 21.83 3.74
CA ALA A 26 4.80 21.03 4.53
C ALA A 26 4.46 19.54 4.47
N VAL A 27 3.19 19.18 4.59
CA VAL A 27 2.74 17.77 4.47
C VAL A 27 3.04 17.22 3.08
N LEU A 28 2.78 17.99 2.04
CA LEU A 28 3.05 17.59 0.66
C LEU A 28 4.55 17.38 0.39
N THR A 29 5.43 18.22 0.95
CA THR A 29 6.88 18.02 0.86
C THR A 29 7.30 16.71 1.53
N LEU A 30 6.80 16.45 2.75
CA LEU A 30 7.12 15.21 3.49
C LEU A 30 6.64 13.96 2.75
N LEU A 31 5.44 14.03 2.14
CA LEU A 31 4.91 12.93 1.34
C LEU A 31 5.74 12.73 0.05
N ASP A 32 6.18 13.79 -0.62
CA ASP A 32 7.02 13.66 -1.82
C ASP A 32 8.37 13.00 -1.52
N GLU A 33 9.00 13.33 -0.40
CA GLU A 33 10.25 12.71 0.02
C GLU A 33 10.06 11.22 0.32
N ARG A 34 8.96 10.89 1.03
CA ARG A 34 8.62 9.50 1.38
C ARG A 34 8.31 8.64 0.15
N GLU A 35 7.59 9.19 -0.83
CA GLU A 35 7.13 8.47 -2.02
C GLU A 35 8.07 8.61 -3.23
N SER A 36 9.34 8.94 -2.98
CA SER A 36 10.37 9.15 -4.01
C SER A 36 10.67 7.94 -4.91
N GLY A 37 10.13 6.75 -4.59
CA GLY A 37 10.30 5.50 -5.34
C GLY A 37 9.56 5.42 -6.70
N GLY A 38 9.30 6.56 -7.35
CA GLY A 38 8.62 6.64 -8.64
C GLY A 38 7.09 6.65 -8.54
N TYR A 39 6.55 7.12 -7.42
CA TYR A 39 5.14 7.44 -7.31
C TYR A 39 4.83 8.80 -7.92
N GLU A 40 3.65 8.91 -8.51
CA GLU A 40 3.10 10.16 -9.01
C GLU A 40 1.86 10.56 -8.23
N ARG A 41 1.69 11.87 -8.05
CA ARG A 41 0.47 12.45 -7.46
C ARG A 41 -0.70 12.30 -8.43
N ARG A 42 -1.81 11.74 -7.97
CA ARG A 42 -3.06 11.63 -8.73
C ARG A 42 -4.24 12.13 -7.90
N TRP A 43 -5.06 12.97 -8.53
CA TRP A 43 -6.36 13.34 -7.99
C TRP A 43 -7.39 12.32 -8.44
N LEU A 44 -8.16 11.80 -7.49
CA LEU A 44 -9.20 10.82 -7.72
C LEU A 44 -10.47 11.22 -6.98
N GLU A 45 -11.59 10.80 -7.53
CA GLU A 45 -12.87 10.85 -6.84
C GLU A 45 -12.97 9.63 -5.90
N VAL A 46 -13.29 9.87 -4.63
CA VAL A 46 -13.39 8.85 -3.58
C VAL A 46 -14.75 8.97 -2.91
N GLU A 47 -15.46 7.86 -2.81
CA GLU A 47 -16.71 7.75 -2.04
C GLU A 47 -16.40 7.51 -0.56
N THR A 48 -17.04 8.29 0.31
CA THR A 48 -17.05 8.05 1.77
C THR A 48 -18.48 7.79 2.25
N ASP A 49 -18.63 7.41 3.51
CA ASP A 49 -19.94 7.20 4.13
C ASP A 49 -20.85 8.44 4.09
N GLU A 50 -20.25 9.64 3.96
CA GLU A 50 -20.98 10.91 3.97
C GLU A 50 -21.15 11.51 2.58
N ARG A 51 -20.10 11.47 1.76
CA ARG A 51 -20.06 12.16 0.47
C ARG A 51 -18.91 11.68 -0.42
N THR A 52 -19.03 12.04 -1.68
CA THR A 52 -17.94 11.95 -2.65
C THR A 52 -16.96 13.12 -2.49
N LEU A 53 -15.66 12.84 -2.56
CA LEU A 53 -14.57 13.79 -2.37
C LEU A 53 -13.54 13.70 -3.48
N GLU A 54 -12.97 14.83 -3.89
CA GLU A 54 -11.73 14.86 -4.68
C GLU A 54 -10.52 14.77 -3.73
N VAL A 55 -9.71 13.72 -3.90
CA VAL A 55 -8.62 13.37 -2.98
C VAL A 55 -7.32 13.18 -3.75
N LEU A 56 -6.22 13.69 -3.18
CA LEU A 56 -4.88 13.44 -3.66
C LEU A 56 -4.34 12.12 -3.11
N THR A 57 -3.83 11.27 -3.99
CA THR A 57 -3.10 10.06 -3.62
C THR A 57 -1.79 9.94 -4.40
N TYR A 58 -0.94 8.99 -4.03
CA TYR A 58 0.31 8.66 -4.70
C TYR A 58 0.16 7.26 -5.32
N ILE A 59 0.40 7.14 -6.62
CA ILE A 59 0.31 5.87 -7.36
C ILE A 59 1.65 5.62 -8.04
N ALA A 60 2.21 4.42 -7.88
CA ALA A 60 3.32 4.00 -8.71
C ALA A 60 2.76 3.51 -10.05
N SER A 61 3.13 4.21 -11.14
CA SER A 61 2.75 3.83 -12.51
C SER A 61 3.19 2.41 -12.82
N MET A 62 2.47 1.73 -13.73
CA MET A 62 2.88 0.42 -14.26
C MET A 62 4.22 0.49 -15.03
N GLU A 63 4.63 1.70 -15.45
CA GLU A 63 5.94 1.96 -16.07
C GLU A 63 7.07 2.14 -15.06
N ASN A 64 6.76 2.12 -13.75
CA ASN A 64 7.77 2.21 -12.70
C ASN A 64 8.71 1.00 -12.80
N ALA A 65 10.03 1.25 -12.76
CA ALA A 65 11.03 0.19 -12.83
C ALA A 65 10.92 -0.86 -11.69
N ASN A 66 10.24 -0.50 -10.59
CA ASN A 66 9.94 -1.37 -9.45
C ASN A 66 8.58 -2.08 -9.56
N PHE A 67 7.81 -1.86 -10.63
CA PHE A 67 6.54 -2.54 -10.86
C PHE A 67 6.80 -3.95 -11.36
N LEU A 68 6.39 -4.94 -10.56
CA LEU A 68 6.62 -6.35 -10.85
C LEU A 68 5.48 -6.99 -11.64
N GLY A 69 4.34 -6.29 -11.78
CA GLY A 69 3.14 -6.83 -12.38
C GLY A 69 2.44 -7.87 -11.50
N GLU A 70 1.58 -8.67 -12.13
CA GLU A 70 0.96 -9.83 -11.50
C GLU A 70 1.99 -10.97 -11.41
N VAL A 71 2.60 -11.12 -10.24
CA VAL A 71 3.51 -12.23 -9.96
C VAL A 71 2.84 -13.24 -9.03
N PRO A 72 3.19 -14.54 -9.13
CA PRO A 72 2.68 -15.57 -8.23
C PRO A 72 2.88 -15.20 -6.75
N LEU A 73 1.91 -15.55 -5.90
CA LEU A 73 1.96 -15.23 -4.46
C LEU A 73 3.26 -15.72 -3.80
N ALA A 74 3.73 -16.91 -4.15
CA ALA A 74 4.98 -17.47 -3.63
C ALA A 74 6.20 -16.57 -3.93
N ASP A 75 6.26 -15.98 -5.12
CA ASP A 75 7.35 -15.08 -5.51
C ASP A 75 7.25 -13.75 -4.75
N VAL A 76 6.04 -13.22 -4.53
CA VAL A 76 5.82 -12.04 -3.68
C VAL A 76 6.31 -12.32 -2.25
N VAL A 77 5.97 -13.48 -1.69
CA VAL A 77 6.35 -13.88 -0.33
C VAL A 77 7.87 -13.91 -0.18
N GLU A 78 8.59 -14.60 -1.07
CA GLU A 78 10.06 -14.68 -1.02
C GLU A 78 10.70 -13.30 -1.19
N GLN A 79 10.17 -12.47 -2.09
CA GLN A 79 10.67 -11.11 -2.24
C GLN A 79 10.42 -10.26 -0.99
N VAL A 80 9.24 -10.35 -0.38
CA VAL A 80 8.91 -9.60 0.84
C VAL A 80 9.81 -10.01 2.00
N LEU A 81 10.11 -11.31 2.13
CA LEU A 81 11.01 -11.85 3.15
C LEU A 81 12.44 -11.32 3.03
N MET A 82 12.92 -11.08 1.81
CA MET A 82 14.29 -10.62 1.55
C MET A 82 14.42 -9.09 1.46
N ALA A 83 13.31 -8.37 1.26
CA ALA A 83 13.32 -6.94 1.02
C ALA A 83 13.42 -6.11 2.32
N ARG A 84 14.39 -5.18 2.35
CA ARG A 84 14.56 -4.19 3.41
C ARG A 84 14.84 -2.81 2.81
N GLY A 85 14.05 -1.82 3.21
CA GLY A 85 14.22 -0.43 2.82
C GLY A 85 14.74 0.45 3.96
N GLN A 86 14.85 1.75 3.71
CA GLN A 86 15.21 2.75 4.74
C GLN A 86 14.23 2.73 5.93
N SER A 87 12.97 2.35 5.69
CA SER A 87 11.90 2.25 6.70
C SER A 87 11.87 0.90 7.45
N GLY A 88 12.77 -0.03 7.14
CA GLY A 88 12.82 -1.36 7.77
C GLY A 88 12.45 -2.51 6.83
N ASP A 89 12.13 -3.66 7.42
CA ASP A 89 11.83 -4.89 6.70
C ASP A 89 10.44 -4.84 6.06
N ASN A 90 10.33 -5.32 4.82
CA ASN A 90 9.07 -5.28 4.06
C ASN A 90 8.01 -6.23 4.65
N VAL A 91 8.44 -7.26 5.39
CA VAL A 91 7.56 -8.12 6.19
C VAL A 91 6.76 -7.29 7.19
N THR A 92 7.43 -6.42 7.96
CA THR A 92 6.78 -5.54 8.95
C THR A 92 5.75 -4.64 8.28
N TYR A 93 6.07 -4.11 7.09
CA TYR A 93 5.13 -3.30 6.31
C TYR A 93 3.84 -4.08 5.98
N VAL A 94 3.94 -5.31 5.49
CA VAL A 94 2.76 -6.11 5.12
C VAL A 94 1.91 -6.45 6.35
N LEU A 95 2.55 -6.87 7.46
CA LEU A 95 1.82 -7.23 8.68
C LEU A 95 1.14 -6.02 9.35
N GLU A 96 1.80 -4.86 9.39
CA GLU A 96 1.18 -3.65 9.90
C GLU A 96 0.07 -3.12 8.98
N LEU A 97 0.20 -3.30 7.66
CA LEU A 97 -0.87 -2.97 6.71
C LEU A 97 -2.12 -3.84 6.95
N GLU A 98 -1.96 -5.16 7.06
CA GLU A 98 -3.07 -6.07 7.36
C GLU A 98 -3.76 -5.68 8.68
N ARG A 99 -2.97 -5.41 9.73
CA ARG A 99 -3.49 -4.96 11.02
C ARG A 99 -4.25 -3.64 10.93
N ALA A 100 -3.71 -2.67 10.20
CA ALA A 100 -4.34 -1.36 10.01
C ALA A 100 -5.68 -1.49 9.27
N LEU A 101 -5.73 -2.26 8.19
CA LEU A 101 -6.98 -2.54 7.46
C LEU A 101 -8.01 -3.23 8.36
N ALA A 102 -7.59 -4.26 9.10
CA ALA A 102 -8.47 -4.97 10.03
C ALA A 102 -9.05 -4.05 11.12
N SER A 103 -8.25 -3.11 11.66
CA SER A 103 -8.72 -2.12 12.63
C SER A 103 -9.78 -1.16 12.08
N LEU A 104 -9.83 -1.00 10.76
CA LEU A 104 -10.84 -0.21 10.04
C LEU A 104 -12.00 -1.09 9.55
N SER A 105 -12.06 -2.36 9.94
CA SER A 105 -13.02 -3.35 9.43
C SER A 105 -12.95 -3.54 7.91
N ILE A 106 -11.79 -3.28 7.30
CA ILE A 106 -11.52 -3.50 5.88
C ILE A 106 -10.83 -4.84 5.73
N VAL A 107 -11.40 -5.72 4.90
CA VAL A 107 -10.81 -7.00 4.54
C VAL A 107 -10.34 -6.95 3.09
N ASP A 108 -9.04 -6.84 2.90
CA ASP A 108 -8.40 -7.01 1.60
C ASP A 108 -7.90 -8.45 1.48
N ALA A 109 -8.48 -9.20 0.53
CA ALA A 109 -8.16 -10.61 0.35
C ALA A 109 -6.69 -10.83 -0.02
N HIS A 110 -6.13 -9.99 -0.89
CA HIS A 110 -4.75 -10.11 -1.34
C HIS A 110 -3.76 -9.84 -0.21
N VAL A 111 -3.98 -8.76 0.57
CA VAL A 111 -3.13 -8.43 1.72
C VAL A 111 -3.21 -9.53 2.79
N ARG A 112 -4.41 -10.06 3.06
CA ARG A 112 -4.61 -11.12 4.04
C ARG A 112 -3.92 -12.42 3.63
N GLU A 113 -4.09 -12.87 2.38
CA GLU A 113 -3.43 -14.07 1.85
C GLU A 113 -1.90 -13.94 1.92
N LEU A 114 -1.36 -12.76 1.58
CA LEU A 114 0.07 -12.51 1.68
C LEU A 114 0.57 -12.52 3.13
N ALA A 115 -0.17 -11.88 4.06
CA ALA A 115 0.18 -11.86 5.47
C ALA A 115 0.14 -13.26 6.11
N GLU A 116 -0.87 -14.07 5.78
CA GLU A 116 -0.99 -15.47 6.21
C GLU A 116 0.22 -16.29 5.72
N ALA A 117 0.52 -16.23 4.41
CA ALA A 117 1.66 -16.94 3.84
C ALA A 117 3.01 -16.52 4.45
N LEU A 118 3.19 -15.23 4.77
CA LEU A 118 4.38 -14.74 5.46
C LEU A 118 4.51 -15.31 6.88
N ARG A 119 3.42 -15.36 7.65
CA ARG A 119 3.44 -15.94 9.00
C ARG A 119 3.81 -17.42 8.96
N GLU A 120 3.23 -18.20 8.04
CA GLU A 120 3.55 -19.62 7.86
C GLU A 120 5.03 -19.86 7.53
N ARG A 121 5.62 -19.00 6.67
CA ARG A 121 7.04 -19.09 6.31
C ARG A 121 7.96 -18.69 7.45
N LEU A 122 7.56 -17.75 8.31
CA LEU A 122 8.34 -17.34 9.49
C LEU A 122 8.29 -18.37 10.62
N GLU A 123 7.20 -19.13 10.73
CA GLU A 123 7.02 -20.20 11.71
C GLU A 123 7.63 -21.54 11.27
N SER A 124 7.85 -21.73 9.96
CA SER A 124 8.47 -22.94 9.41
C SER A 124 9.97 -23.01 9.76
N PRO A 125 10.44 -24.04 10.47
CA PRO A 125 11.80 -24.13 11.03
C PRO A 125 12.93 -24.42 10.01
N ASP A 126 12.62 -24.57 8.72
CA ASP A 126 13.63 -24.83 7.66
C ASP A 126 14.29 -23.53 7.16
N ARG A 127 15.01 -22.85 8.06
CA ARG A 127 15.85 -21.69 7.75
C ARG A 127 17.25 -21.82 8.34
#